data_AF-A0A937SR14-F1
#
_entry.id   AF-A0A937SR14-F1
#
_cell.length_a   1.000
_cell.length_b   1.000
_cell.length_c   1.000
_cell.angle_alpha   90.00
_cell.angle_beta   90.00
_cell.angle_gamma   90.00
#
_symmetry.space_group_name_H-M   'P 1'
#
loop_
_entity.id
_entity.type
_entity.pdbx_description
1 polymer ?
#
loop_
_entity_poly.entity_id
_entity_poly.type
_entity_poly.pdbx_seq_one_letter_code
_entity_poly.pdbx_strand_id
1 'polypeptide(L)'
;QVFGKDILKDLEFSPEFLRLQCEREIKGKLLLLREAFLEISGKGKALKRLLTQALPALIAIFEALLHLKDIDVPGERREIVRAMADTFDLERGVFEGLLDIKEDKSKFSDEESLNLFKGCLKEMRKLSKLVNSLGG
;
A
#
# COMPACT_ATOMS: atom_id res chain seq x y z
N GLN A 1 7.44 38.22 -18.65
CA GLN A 1 8.22 36.97 -18.70
C GLN A 1 8.72 36.67 -17.29
N VAL A 2 8.30 35.56 -16.69
CA VAL A 2 8.81 35.15 -15.38
C VAL A 2 10.05 34.30 -15.64
N PHE A 3 11.23 34.85 -15.34
CA PHE A 3 12.48 34.10 -15.25
C PHE A 3 12.51 33.38 -13.90
N GLY A 4 12.07 32.13 -13.86
CA GLY A 4 12.37 31.22 -12.76
C GLY A 4 13.69 30.54 -13.07
N LYS A 5 14.73 30.80 -12.26
CA LYS A 5 15.87 29.87 -12.18
C LYS A 5 15.31 28.48 -11.94
N ASP A 6 15.78 27.50 -12.69
CA ASP A 6 15.36 26.11 -12.60
C ASP A 6 15.88 25.51 -11.28
N ILE A 7 15.20 25.80 -10.15
CA ILE A 7 15.57 25.35 -8.79
C ILE A 7 15.40 23.82 -8.64
N LEU A 8 14.89 23.15 -9.67
CA LEU A 8 14.62 21.71 -9.69
C LEU A 8 15.72 20.88 -10.35
N LYS A 9 16.78 21.49 -10.89
CA LYS A 9 17.89 20.76 -11.54
C LYS A 9 18.87 20.07 -10.56
N ASP A 10 18.86 20.45 -9.29
CA ASP A 10 19.72 19.88 -8.23
C ASP A 10 18.92 19.04 -7.21
N LEU A 11 17.68 18.66 -7.53
CA LEU A 11 16.97 17.66 -6.73
C LEU A 11 17.48 16.27 -7.14
N GLU A 12 18.69 15.91 -6.72
CA GLU A 12 19.12 14.51 -6.70
C GLU A 12 18.12 13.78 -5.79
N PHE A 13 17.16 13.07 -6.40
CA PHE A 13 16.31 12.12 -5.70
C PHE A 13 17.22 10.99 -5.20
N SER A 14 17.93 11.22 -4.10
CA SER A 14 18.67 10.18 -3.42
C SER A 14 17.65 9.07 -3.10
N PRO A 15 17.89 7.83 -3.54
CA PRO A 15 17.05 6.68 -3.20
C PRO A 15 16.81 6.56 -1.70
N GLU A 16 17.73 7.08 -0.87
CA GLU A 16 17.59 7.14 0.58
C GLU A 16 16.45 8.08 1.03
N PHE A 17 16.29 9.26 0.43
CA PHE A 17 15.19 10.17 0.76
C PHE A 17 13.84 9.61 0.29
N LEU A 18 13.80 8.99 -0.88
CA LEU A 18 12.60 8.31 -1.38
C LEU A 18 12.21 7.15 -0.46
N ARG A 19 13.18 6.35 0.01
CA ARG A 19 12.98 5.28 0.99
C ARG A 19 12.42 5.82 2.30
N LEU A 20 13.02 6.86 2.87
CA LEU A 20 12.57 7.47 4.14
C LEU A 20 11.15 8.03 4.03
N GLN A 21 10.80 8.62 2.89
CA GLN A 21 9.45 9.08 2.60
C GLN A 21 8.47 7.90 2.51
N CYS A 22 8.81 6.84 1.77
CA CYS A 22 8.00 5.62 1.70
C CYS A 22 7.77 5.01 3.09
N GLU A 23 8.81 4.94 3.92
CA GLU A 23 8.71 4.41 5.28
C GLU A 23 7.75 5.23 6.16
N ARG A 24 7.82 6.56 6.09
CA ARG A 24 6.89 7.46 6.81
C ARG A 24 5.45 7.25 6.35
N GLU A 25 5.22 7.21 5.03
CA GLU A 25 3.88 6.99 4.47
C GLU A 25 3.33 5.62 4.88
N ILE A 26 4.12 4.55 4.78
CA ILE A 26 3.73 3.20 5.20
C ILE A 26 3.32 3.19 6.68
N LYS A 27 4.14 3.77 7.56
CA LYS A 27 3.86 3.81 9.01
C LYS A 27 2.59 4.62 9.31
N GLY A 28 2.41 5.77 8.67
CA GLY A 28 1.22 6.60 8.82
C GLY A 28 -0.06 5.91 8.37
N LYS A 29 -0.06 5.30 7.18
CA LYS A 29 -1.23 4.56 6.66
C LYS A 29 -1.55 3.33 7.51
N LEU A 30 -0.53 2.62 7.99
CA LEU A 30 -0.71 1.47 8.87
C LEU A 30 -1.29 1.85 10.24
N LEU A 31 -0.98 3.03 10.77
CA LEU A 31 -1.62 3.55 11.99
C LEU A 31 -3.10 3.88 11.74
N LEU A 32 -3.41 4.66 10.70
CA LEU A 32 -4.78 5.03 10.33
C LEU A 32 -5.65 3.81 10.02
N LEU A 33 -5.10 2.82 9.31
CA LEU A 33 -5.79 1.56 9.02
C LEU A 33 -6.13 0.78 10.28
N ARG A 34 -5.25 0.81 11.30
CA ARG A 34 -5.52 0.15 12.59
C ARG A 34 -6.59 0.88 13.38
N GLU A 35 -6.52 2.20 13.49
CA GLU A 35 -7.52 3.01 14.19
C GLU A 35 -8.90 2.81 13.57
N ALA A 36 -9.00 3.02 12.25
CA ALA A 36 -10.27 2.87 11.54
C ALA A 36 -10.82 1.44 11.58
N PHE A 37 -9.94 0.42 11.68
CA PHE A 37 -10.39 -0.96 11.88
C PHE A 37 -10.95 -1.23 13.27
N LEU A 38 -10.36 -0.64 14.32
CA LEU A 38 -10.87 -0.77 15.68
C LEU A 38 -12.24 -0.09 15.84
N GLU A 39 -12.47 1.02 15.14
CA GLU A 39 -13.73 1.77 15.20
C GLU A 39 -14.93 1.06 14.56
N ILE A 40 -14.71 0.20 13.56
CA ILE A 40 -15.79 -0.41 12.78
C ILE A 40 -16.30 -1.74 13.34
N SER A 41 -15.72 -2.23 14.44
CA SER A 41 -16.06 -3.49 15.13
C SER A 41 -16.29 -4.70 14.19
N GLY A 42 -15.66 -4.70 13.01
CA GLY A 42 -15.74 -5.81 12.05
C GLY A 42 -17.00 -5.93 11.21
N LYS A 43 -17.84 -4.90 11.09
CA LYS A 43 -19.02 -4.95 10.20
C LYS A 43 -18.63 -4.82 8.72
N GLY A 44 -19.04 -5.74 7.83
CA GLY A 44 -18.58 -5.80 6.44
C GLY A 44 -18.84 -4.54 5.60
N LYS A 45 -19.99 -3.87 5.80
CA LYS A 45 -20.29 -2.59 5.11
C LYS A 45 -19.32 -1.46 5.50
N ALA A 46 -18.93 -1.42 6.77
CA ALA A 46 -17.98 -0.42 7.27
C ALA A 46 -16.55 -0.75 6.81
N LEU A 47 -16.21 -2.05 6.77
CA LEU A 47 -14.94 -2.54 6.25
C LEU A 47 -14.75 -2.25 4.76
N LYS A 48 -15.79 -2.45 3.94
CA LYS A 48 -15.75 -2.09 2.51
C LYS A 48 -15.55 -0.60 2.28
N ARG A 49 -16.15 0.25 3.12
CA ARG A 49 -15.94 1.70 3.08
C ARG A 49 -14.49 2.06 3.43
N LEU A 50 -13.95 1.43 4.48
CA LEU A 50 -12.55 1.59 4.87
C LEU A 50 -11.60 1.17 3.73
N LEU A 51 -11.83 0.02 3.12
CA LEU A 51 -11.03 -0.48 2.00
C LEU A 51 -11.08 0.45 0.79
N THR A 52 -12.26 0.96 0.45
CA THR A 52 -12.42 1.92 -0.65
C THR A 52 -11.57 3.17 -0.44
N GLN A 53 -11.46 3.64 0.80
CA GLN A 53 -10.67 4.83 1.16
C GLN A 53 -9.16 4.52 1.25
N ALA A 54 -8.78 3.35 1.74
CA ALA A 54 -7.37 3.01 1.95
C ALA A 54 -6.65 2.49 0.69
N LEU A 55 -7.36 1.75 -0.18
CA LEU A 55 -6.77 1.10 -1.36
C LEU A 55 -5.98 2.05 -2.27
N PRO A 56 -6.47 3.25 -2.65
CA PRO A 56 -5.69 4.16 -3.49
C PRO A 56 -4.34 4.55 -2.86
N ALA A 57 -4.30 4.77 -1.55
CA ALA A 57 -3.07 5.09 -0.84
C ALA A 57 -2.13 3.87 -0.76
N LEU A 58 -2.66 2.67 -0.57
CA LEU A 58 -1.87 1.44 -0.60
C LEU A 58 -1.24 1.21 -1.99
N ILE A 59 -2.00 1.42 -3.06
CA ILE A 59 -1.49 1.30 -4.43
C ILE A 59 -0.36 2.31 -4.68
N ALA A 60 -0.54 3.58 -4.31
CA ALA A 60 0.52 4.58 -4.47
C ALA A 60 1.81 4.23 -3.71
N ILE A 61 1.69 3.63 -2.52
CA ILE A 61 2.84 3.10 -1.78
C ILE A 61 3.50 1.94 -2.54
N PHE A 62 2.72 1.02 -3.09
CA PHE A 62 3.25 -0.12 -3.84
C PHE A 62 4.00 0.34 -5.10
N GLU A 63 3.45 1.30 -5.85
CA GLU A 63 4.12 1.92 -7.00
C GLU A 63 5.45 2.54 -6.59
N ALA A 64 5.48 3.31 -5.50
CA ALA A 64 6.70 3.94 -5.00
C ALA A 64 7.76 2.90 -4.57
N LEU A 65 7.35 1.77 -3.98
CA LEU A 65 8.25 0.69 -3.60
C LEU A 65 8.79 -0.10 -4.79
N LEU A 66 8.00 -0.27 -5.85
CA LEU A 66 8.46 -0.86 -7.11
C LEU A 66 9.49 0.06 -7.79
N HIS A 67 9.23 1.37 -7.84
CA HIS A 67 10.21 2.34 -8.30
C HIS A 67 11.51 2.31 -7.48
N LEU A 68 11.42 2.17 -6.14
CA LEU A 68 12.60 2.05 -5.29
C LEU A 68 13.45 0.80 -5.59
N LYS A 69 12.85 -0.21 -6.25
CA LYS A 69 13.49 -1.44 -6.67
C LYS A 69 13.90 -1.46 -8.14
N ASP A 70 13.81 -0.32 -8.83
CA ASP A 70 14.03 -0.19 -10.28
C ASP A 70 13.16 -1.18 -11.09
N ILE A 71 11.94 -1.45 -10.62
CA ILE A 71 10.95 -2.28 -11.31
C ILE A 71 9.94 -1.37 -12.01
N ASP A 72 9.70 -1.63 -13.29
CA ASP A 72 8.67 -0.95 -14.07
C ASP A 72 7.29 -1.11 -13.41
N VAL A 73 6.61 0.01 -13.17
CA VAL A 73 5.29 0.01 -12.54
C VAL A 73 4.22 -0.34 -13.58
N PRO A 74 3.45 -1.43 -13.37
CA PRO A 74 2.37 -1.79 -14.28
C PRO A 74 1.25 -0.74 -14.27
N GLY A 75 0.55 -0.56 -15.39
CA GLY A 75 -0.56 0.39 -15.49
C GLY A 75 -1.85 -0.05 -14.77
N GLU A 76 -1.97 -1.33 -14.42
CA GLU A 76 -3.16 -1.88 -13.76
C GLU A 76 -2.93 -2.14 -12.27
N ARG A 77 -3.91 -1.75 -11.43
CA ARG A 77 -3.84 -1.92 -9.96
C ARG A 77 -3.58 -3.36 -9.52
N ARG A 78 -4.18 -4.32 -10.23
CA ARG A 78 -4.02 -5.74 -9.90
C ARG A 78 -2.61 -6.22 -10.21
N GLU A 79 -2.03 -5.75 -11.31
CA GLU A 79 -0.65 -6.04 -11.68
C GLU A 79 0.35 -5.36 -10.74
N ILE A 80 0.08 -4.13 -10.28
CA ILE A 80 0.88 -3.46 -9.23
C ILE A 80 0.90 -4.30 -7.94
N VAL A 81 -0.27 -4.78 -7.50
CA VAL A 81 -0.38 -5.62 -6.31
C VAL A 81 0.42 -6.92 -6.46
N ARG A 82 0.34 -7.56 -7.63
CA ARG A 82 1.10 -8.79 -7.94
C ARG A 82 2.60 -8.55 -7.92
N ALA A 83 3.06 -7.55 -8.67
CA ALA A 83 4.47 -7.18 -8.75
C ALA A 83 5.05 -6.84 -7.37
N MET A 84 4.32 -6.09 -6.56
CA MET A 84 4.76 -5.74 -5.20
C MET A 84 4.82 -6.97 -4.30
N ALA A 85 3.79 -7.81 -4.31
CA ALA A 85 3.77 -9.03 -3.52
C ALA A 85 4.90 -9.99 -3.90
N ASP A 86 5.25 -10.09 -5.18
CA ASP A 86 6.40 -10.89 -5.62
C ASP A 86 7.73 -10.31 -5.17
N THR A 87 7.89 -9.01 -5.34
CA THR A 87 9.13 -8.31 -5.02
C THR A 87 9.46 -8.38 -3.54
N PHE A 88 8.43 -8.34 -2.69
CA PHE A 88 8.55 -8.28 -1.23
C PHE A 88 8.11 -9.57 -0.53
N ASP A 89 7.92 -10.67 -1.27
CA ASP A 89 7.49 -11.97 -0.73
C ASP A 89 6.22 -11.86 0.15
N LEU A 90 5.24 -11.08 -0.28
CA LEU A 90 3.97 -10.92 0.45
C LEU A 90 2.90 -11.88 -0.08
N GLU A 91 1.89 -12.13 0.75
CA GLU A 91 0.76 -12.97 0.37
C GLU A 91 -0.16 -12.27 -0.65
N ARG A 92 0.00 -12.58 -1.95
CA ARG A 92 -0.81 -12.01 -3.06
C ARG A 92 -2.31 -12.09 -2.82
N GLY A 93 -2.80 -13.25 -2.37
CA GLY A 93 -4.23 -13.53 -2.19
C GLY A 93 -4.91 -12.60 -1.20
N VAL A 94 -4.17 -12.08 -0.22
CA VAL A 94 -4.67 -11.08 0.73
C VAL A 94 -5.03 -9.79 0.00
N PHE A 95 -4.11 -9.25 -0.80
CA PHE A 95 -4.31 -7.96 -1.47
C PHE A 95 -5.25 -8.08 -2.68
N GLU A 96 -5.20 -9.18 -3.43
CA GLU A 96 -6.18 -9.45 -4.48
C GLU A 96 -7.59 -9.60 -3.91
N GLY A 97 -7.75 -10.28 -2.78
CA GLY A 97 -9.03 -10.37 -2.08
C GLY A 97 -9.57 -9.00 -1.64
N LEU A 98 -8.70 -8.07 -1.22
CA LEU A 98 -9.12 -6.70 -0.94
C LEU A 98 -9.61 -5.95 -2.18
N LEU A 99 -8.98 -6.17 -3.34
CA LEU A 99 -9.47 -5.63 -4.61
C LEU A 99 -10.82 -6.22 -4.97
N ASP A 100 -11.01 -7.53 -4.78
CA ASP A 100 -12.27 -8.21 -5.07
C ASP A 100 -13.42 -7.71 -4.20
N ILE A 101 -13.17 -7.44 -2.90
CA ILE A 101 -14.16 -6.80 -1.99
C ILE A 101 -14.54 -5.40 -2.49
N LYS A 102 -13.56 -4.62 -2.95
CA LYS A 102 -13.81 -3.27 -3.48
C LYS A 102 -14.60 -3.29 -4.79
N GLU A 103 -14.31 -4.26 -5.65
CA GLU A 103 -14.91 -4.39 -6.98
C GLU A 103 -16.26 -5.13 -6.99
N ASP A 104 -16.80 -5.52 -5.83
CA ASP A 104 -18.02 -6.36 -5.70
C ASP A 104 -17.93 -7.68 -6.49
N LYS A 105 -16.72 -8.16 -6.79
CA LYS A 105 -16.52 -9.33 -7.64
C LYS A 105 -16.87 -10.65 -6.96
N SER A 106 -16.92 -10.66 -5.63
CA SER A 106 -17.28 -11.84 -4.83
C SER A 106 -18.11 -11.47 -3.60
N LYS A 107 -19.07 -12.32 -3.23
CA LYS A 107 -19.80 -12.20 -1.96
C LYS A 107 -18.92 -12.73 -0.84
N PHE A 108 -18.23 -11.84 -0.16
CA PHE A 108 -17.51 -12.17 1.07
C PHE A 108 -18.44 -12.08 2.28
N SER A 109 -18.36 -13.05 3.17
CA SER A 109 -18.90 -12.95 4.53
C SER A 109 -18.19 -11.84 5.31
N ASP A 110 -18.83 -11.34 6.37
CA ASP A 110 -18.21 -10.43 7.32
C ASP A 110 -16.92 -11.05 7.91
N GLU A 111 -16.94 -12.36 8.20
CA GLU A 111 -15.80 -13.09 8.75
C GLU A 111 -14.64 -13.22 7.74
N GLU A 112 -14.93 -13.52 6.48
CA GLU A 112 -13.92 -13.62 5.41
C GLU A 112 -13.27 -12.27 5.16
N SER A 113 -14.08 -11.20 5.11
CA SER A 113 -13.60 -9.84 4.93
C SER A 113 -12.70 -9.42 6.11
N LEU A 114 -13.10 -9.76 7.33
CA LEU A 114 -12.31 -9.54 8.55
C LEU A 114 -10.96 -10.28 8.51
N ASN A 115 -10.95 -11.53 8.06
CA ASN A 115 -9.74 -12.34 7.96
C ASN A 115 -8.78 -11.79 6.89
N LEU A 116 -9.30 -11.39 5.73
CA LEU A 116 -8.51 -10.71 4.69
C LEU A 116 -7.89 -9.41 5.22
N PHE A 117 -8.65 -8.62 5.98
CA PHE A 117 -8.13 -7.39 6.55
C PHE A 117 -7.04 -7.62 7.60
N LYS A 118 -7.22 -8.62 8.48
CA LYS A 118 -6.18 -9.04 9.43
C LYS A 118 -4.91 -9.51 8.69
N GLY A 119 -5.07 -10.26 7.61
CA GLY A 119 -3.99 -10.64 6.70
C GLY A 119 -3.27 -9.41 6.16
N CYS A 120 -4.01 -8.41 5.67
CA CYS A 120 -3.44 -7.18 5.13
C CYS A 120 -2.62 -6.42 6.19
N LEU A 121 -3.12 -6.29 7.42
CA LEU A 121 -2.37 -5.66 8.51
C LEU A 121 -1.06 -6.41 8.85
N LYS A 122 -1.07 -7.74 8.75
CA LYS A 122 0.11 -8.59 8.96
C LYS A 122 1.12 -8.39 7.84
N GLU A 123 0.69 -8.44 6.58
CA GLU A 123 1.55 -8.26 5.41
C GLU A 123 2.12 -6.84 5.33
N MET A 124 1.32 -5.81 5.62
CA MET A 124 1.81 -4.42 5.72
C MET A 124 2.86 -4.25 6.82
N ARG A 125 2.76 -4.99 7.93
CA ARG A 125 3.79 -5.00 8.98
C ARG A 125 5.07 -5.71 8.49
N LYS A 126 4.95 -6.80 7.73
CA LYS A 126 6.09 -7.48 7.08
C LYS A 126 6.78 -6.53 6.11
N LEU A 127 6.02 -5.89 5.22
CA LEU A 127 6.50 -4.90 4.26
C LEU A 127 7.25 -3.75 4.94
N SER A 128 6.70 -3.17 6.01
CA SER A 128 7.38 -2.11 6.77
C SER A 128 8.74 -2.53 7.32
N LYS A 129 8.89 -3.79 7.77
CA LYS A 129 10.19 -4.32 8.22
C LYS A 129 11.17 -4.49 7.07
N LEU A 130 10.70 -5.02 5.93
CA LEU A 130 11.52 -5.21 4.74
C LEU A 130 12.05 -3.87 4.20
N VAL A 131 11.18 -2.86 4.08
CA VAL A 131 11.57 -1.51 3.63
C VAL A 131 12.58 -0.87 4.58
N ASN A 132 12.41 -1.05 5.90
CA ASN A 132 13.37 -0.57 6.88
C ASN A 132 14.76 -1.21 6.71
N SER A 133 14.82 -2.50 6.36
CA SER A 133 16.08 -3.21 6.11
C SER A 133 16.78 -2.84 4.79
N LEU A 134 16.12 -2.13 3.87
CA LEU A 134 16.72 -1.73 2.59
C LEU A 134 17.70 -0.56 2.67
N GLY A 135 17.77 0.14 3.81
CA GLY A 135 18.74 1.23 3.98
C GLY A 135 19.53 1.10 5.28
N GLY A 136 20.03 -0.11 5.51
CA GLY A 136 21.06 -0.41 6.49
C GLY A 136 22.33 -0.89 5.80
#